data_AF-A0A2M7DFU1-F1
#
_entry.id   AF-A0A2M7DFU1-F1
#
_cell.length_a   1.000
_cell.length_b   1.000
_cell.length_c   1.000
_cell.angle_alpha   90.00
_cell.angle_beta   90.00
_cell.angle_gamma   90.00
#
_symmetry.space_group_name_H-M   'P 1'
#
loop_
_entity.id
_entity.type
_entity.pdbx_description
1 polymer ?
#
loop_
_entity_poly.entity_id
_entity_poly.type
_entity_poly.pdbx_seq_one_letter_code
_entity_poly.pdbx_strand_id
1 'polypeptide(L)'
;MIKWYKSSLIISIVIIIIGAIFKILHWQGGKLLFFIGLLISLIYIIIGLNEIFKNDTKSIFEKLLWFLGFILFSWIIGLIYYFSELKPKYKLK
;
A
#
# COMPACT_ATOMS: atom_id res chain seq x y z
N MET A 1 -9.18 10.89 3.58
CA MET A 1 -7.94 10.18 3.17
C MET A 1 -8.07 8.64 3.21
N ILE A 2 -8.68 8.05 4.23
CA ILE A 2 -8.76 6.58 4.37
C ILE A 2 -9.46 5.86 3.21
N LYS A 3 -10.53 6.45 2.63
CA LYS A 3 -11.21 5.90 1.44
C LYS A 3 -10.25 5.75 0.26
N TRP A 4 -9.46 6.80 -0.02
CA TRP A 4 -8.48 6.82 -1.09
C TRP A 4 -7.37 5.79 -0.88
N TYR A 5 -6.84 5.72 0.35
CA TYR A 5 -5.84 4.70 0.72
C TYR A 5 -6.37 3.28 0.50
N LYS A 6 -7.59 2.99 0.98
CA LYS A 6 -8.20 1.66 0.83
C LYS A 6 -8.41 1.31 -0.65
N SER A 7 -8.94 2.25 -1.43
CA SER A 7 -9.18 2.04 -2.86
C SER A 7 -7.88 1.78 -3.62
N SER A 8 -6.84 2.60 -3.44
CA SER A 8 -5.56 2.38 -4.13
C SER A 8 -4.85 1.10 -3.68
N LEU A 9 -4.92 0.74 -2.40
CA LEU A 9 -4.41 -0.54 -1.90
C LEU A 9 -5.08 -1.73 -2.60
N ILE A 10 -6.42 -1.80 -2.60
CA ILE A 10 -7.16 -2.92 -3.20
C ILE A 10 -6.91 -2.99 -4.71
N ILE A 11 -7.00 -1.85 -5.41
CA ILE A 11 -6.79 -1.79 -6.86
C ILE A 11 -5.37 -2.25 -7.21
N SER A 12 -4.34 -1.79 -6.48
CA SER A 12 -2.97 -2.21 -6.72
C SER A 12 -2.79 -3.72 -6.54
N ILE A 13 -3.31 -4.30 -5.46
CA ILE A 13 -3.19 -5.73 -5.18
C ILE A 13 -3.84 -6.55 -6.30
N VAL A 14 -5.05 -6.18 -6.72
CA VAL A 14 -5.78 -6.86 -7.79
C VAL A 14 -4.99 -6.80 -9.11
N ILE A 15 -4.52 -5.61 -9.50
CA ILE A 15 -3.78 -5.45 -10.76
C ILE A 15 -2.43 -6.18 -10.72
N ILE A 16 -1.71 -6.14 -9.59
CA ILE A 16 -0.46 -6.88 -9.41
C ILE A 16 -0.71 -8.38 -9.55
N ILE A 17 -1.75 -8.93 -8.94
CA ILE A 17 -2.10 -10.35 -9.03
C ILE A 17 -2.45 -10.73 -10.47
N ILE A 18 -3.32 -9.97 -11.14
CA ILE A 18 -3.70 -10.23 -12.52
C ILE A 18 -2.48 -10.13 -13.45
N GLY A 19 -1.65 -9.10 -13.28
CA GLY A 19 -0.41 -8.93 -14.04
C GLY A 19 0.59 -10.07 -13.81
N ALA A 20 0.70 -10.57 -12.57
CA ALA A 20 1.55 -11.71 -12.24
C ALA A 20 1.02 -12.99 -12.90
N ILE A 21 -0.29 -13.24 -12.86
CA ILE A 21 -0.92 -14.38 -13.54
C ILE A 21 -0.66 -14.30 -15.04
N PHE A 22 -0.87 -13.15 -15.68
CA PHE A 22 -0.61 -12.96 -17.11
C PHE A 22 0.86 -13.21 -17.45
N LYS A 23 1.78 -12.77 -16.58
CA LYS A 23 3.22 -13.01 -16.74
C LYS A 23 3.57 -14.50 -16.63
N ILE A 24 2.96 -15.24 -15.72
CA ILE A 24 3.16 -16.70 -15.56
C ILE A 24 2.56 -17.47 -16.75
N LEU A 25 1.37 -17.08 -17.20
CA LEU A 25 0.68 -17.69 -18.34
C LEU A 25 1.27 -17.27 -19.70
N HIS A 26 2.32 -16.44 -19.72
CA HIS A 26 2.94 -15.89 -20.94
C HIS A 26 1.97 -15.12 -21.84
N TRP A 27 0.89 -14.58 -21.27
CA TRP A 27 -0.06 -13.74 -22.00
C TRP A 27 0.57 -12.38 -22.31
N GLN A 28 0.21 -11.85 -23.49
CA GLN A 28 0.71 -10.55 -23.95
C GLN A 28 0.30 -9.44 -22.95
N GLY A 29 1.21 -8.49 -22.71
CA GLY A 29 0.96 -7.36 -21.81
C GLY A 29 1.09 -7.65 -20.30
N GLY A 30 1.35 -8.89 -19.87
CA GLY A 30 1.50 -9.21 -18.44
C GLY A 30 2.58 -8.40 -17.71
N LYS A 31 3.72 -8.16 -18.36
CA LYS A 31 4.80 -7.28 -17.82
C LYS A 31 4.31 -5.85 -17.57
N LEU A 32 3.58 -5.29 -18.53
CA LEU A 32 3.08 -3.92 -18.48
C LEU A 32 2.00 -3.78 -17.41
N LEU A 33 1.05 -4.73 -17.35
CA LEU A 33 0.00 -4.74 -16.34
C LEU A 33 0.56 -4.88 -14.92
N PHE A 34 1.54 -5.77 -14.73
CA PHE A 34 2.23 -5.92 -13.45
C PHE A 34 2.94 -4.63 -13.04
N PHE A 35 3.62 -3.96 -13.97
CA PHE A 35 4.29 -2.69 -13.71
C PHE A 35 3.31 -1.57 -13.35
N ILE A 36 2.16 -1.49 -14.03
CA ILE A 36 1.09 -0.55 -13.66
C ILE A 36 0.60 -0.81 -12.24
N GLY A 37 0.42 -2.07 -11.85
CA GLY A 37 0.04 -2.44 -10.49
C GLY A 37 1.04 -1.92 -9.44
N LEU A 38 2.34 -2.00 -9.72
CA LEU A 38 3.40 -1.43 -8.87
C LEU A 38 3.38 0.11 -8.84
N LEU A 39 3.08 0.78 -9.96
CA LEU A 39 2.93 2.24 -9.96
C LEU A 39 1.73 2.69 -9.12
N ILE A 40 0.62 1.95 -9.17
CA ILE A 40 -0.56 2.24 -8.36
C ILE A 40 -0.27 2.00 -6.87
N SER A 41 0.59 1.03 -6.53
CA SER A 41 0.95 0.77 -5.14
C SER A 41 1.66 1.95 -4.48
N LEU A 42 2.47 2.70 -5.24
CA LEU A 42 3.12 3.94 -4.75
C LEU A 42 2.11 4.95 -4.19
N ILE A 43 0.89 5.00 -4.73
CA ILE A 43 -0.14 5.95 -4.29
C ILE A 43 -0.52 5.69 -2.83
N TYR A 44 -0.83 4.44 -2.45
CA TYR A 44 -1.18 4.16 -1.05
C TYR A 44 0.05 4.27 -0.14
N ILE A 45 1.25 3.91 -0.62
CA ILE A 45 2.49 4.05 0.16
C ILE A 45 2.71 5.52 0.53
N ILE A 46 2.64 6.44 -0.44
CA ILE A 46 2.80 7.87 -0.20
C ILE A 46 1.75 8.40 0.78
N ILE A 47 0.48 7.99 0.62
CA ILE A 47 -0.60 8.40 1.54
C ILE A 47 -0.33 7.89 2.95
N GLY A 48 0.05 6.61 3.10
CA GLY A 48 0.34 5.98 4.39
C GLY A 48 1.52 6.65 5.09
N LEU A 49 2.62 6.86 4.38
CA LEU A 49 3.79 7.54 4.92
C LEU A 49 3.48 8.98 5.31
N ASN A 50 2.77 9.74 4.47
CA ASN A 50 2.40 11.11 4.80
C ASN A 50 1.57 11.18 6.09
N GLU A 51 0.64 10.23 6.30
CA GLU A 51 -0.15 10.15 7.53
C GLU A 51 0.71 9.76 8.76
N ILE A 52 1.69 8.87 8.59
CA ILE A 52 2.63 8.48 9.66
C ILE A 52 3.52 9.66 10.06
N PHE A 53 4.10 10.36 9.09
CA PHE A 53 5.02 11.46 9.35
C PHE A 53 4.32 12.67 9.94
N LYS A 54 3.07 12.94 9.55
CA LYS A 54 2.19 13.97 10.15
C LYS A 54 1.76 13.66 11.58
N ASN A 55 1.88 12.41 12.03
CA ASN A 55 1.50 12.07 13.38
C ASN A 55 2.66 12.35 14.35
N ASP A 56 2.56 13.44 15.11
CA ASP A 56 3.60 13.88 16.04
C ASP A 56 3.69 13.01 17.30
N THR A 57 2.69 12.18 17.58
CA THR A 57 2.71 11.29 18.74
C THR A 57 3.58 10.06 18.54
N LYS A 58 3.97 9.75 17.30
CA LYS A 58 4.78 8.56 16.98
C LYS A 58 6.27 8.82 17.14
N SER A 59 6.96 7.88 17.77
CA SER A 59 8.41 7.91 17.88
C SER A 59 9.09 7.85 16.50
N ILE A 60 10.29 8.40 16.39
CA ILE A 60 11.06 8.36 15.14
C ILE A 60 11.35 6.91 14.68
N PHE A 61 11.56 6.00 15.64
CA PHE A 61 11.77 4.58 15.38
C PHE A 61 10.53 3.92 14.77
N GLU A 62 9.33 4.22 15.27
CA GLU A 62 8.09 3.73 14.65
C GLU A 62 7.93 4.24 13.22
N LYS A 63 8.20 5.54 12.99
CA LYS A 63 8.13 6.13 11.63
C LYS A 63 9.09 5.42 10.67
N LEU A 64 10.32 5.14 11.12
CA LEU A 64 11.33 4.38 10.36
C LEU A 64 10.89 2.93 10.09
N LEU A 65 10.32 2.24 11.08
CA LEU A 65 9.83 0.87 10.91
C LEU A 65 8.71 0.79 9.89
N TRP A 66 7.75 1.71 9.93
CA TRP A 66 6.71 1.77 8.90
C TRP A 66 7.30 2.05 7.52
N PHE A 67 8.25 2.99 7.41
CA PHE A 67 8.93 3.30 6.15
C PHE A 67 9.64 2.08 5.56
N LEU A 68 10.45 1.40 6.36
CA LEU A 68 11.12 0.16 5.95
C LEU A 68 10.11 -0.94 5.58
N GLY A 69 9.03 -1.07 6.35
CA GLY A 69 7.96 -2.03 6.08
C GLY A 69 7.30 -1.79 4.71
N PHE A 70 6.96 -0.54 4.38
CA PHE A 70 6.36 -0.21 3.09
C PHE A 70 7.29 -0.48 1.90
N ILE A 71 8.61 -0.31 2.08
CA ILE A 71 9.60 -0.59 1.03
C ILE A 71 9.80 -2.09 0.85
N LEU A 72 9.99 -2.84 1.93
CA LEU A 72 10.34 -4.27 1.87
C LEU A 72 9.12 -5.15 1.60
N PHE A 73 7.98 -4.82 2.22
CA PHE A 73 6.78 -5.67 2.27
C PHE A 73 5.51 -4.88 1.93
N SER A 74 5.62 -3.99 0.93
CA SER A 74 4.60 -3.05 0.41
C SER A 74 3.14 -3.42 0.68
N TRP A 75 2.59 -4.40 -0.04
CA TRP A 75 1.20 -4.85 0.06
C TRP A 75 0.80 -5.48 1.40
N ILE A 76 1.70 -6.24 2.04
CA ILE A 76 1.45 -6.86 3.36
C ILE A 76 1.36 -5.77 4.44
N ILE A 77 2.34 -4.88 4.47
CA ILE A 77 2.39 -3.75 5.39
C ILE A 77 1.25 -2.77 5.10
N GLY A 78 0.89 -2.59 3.83
CA GLY A 78 -0.24 -1.75 3.44
C GLY A 78 -1.57 -2.24 4.02
N LEU A 79 -1.80 -3.55 4.06
CA LEU A 79 -2.96 -4.16 4.71
C LEU A 79 -2.88 -4.03 6.23
N ILE A 80 -1.73 -4.35 6.83
CA ILE A 80 -1.53 -4.23 8.28
C ILE A 80 -1.78 -2.80 8.74
N TYR A 81 -1.22 -1.81 8.04
CA TYR A 81 -1.41 -0.38 8.32
C TYR A 81 -2.89 0.02 8.24
N TYR A 82 -3.62 -0.48 7.24
CA TYR A 82 -5.06 -0.21 7.13
C TYR A 82 -5.84 -0.70 8.37
N PHE A 83 -5.56 -1.91 8.85
CA PHE A 83 -6.31 -2.51 9.96
C PHE A 83 -5.86 -2.04 11.34
N SER A 84 -4.56 -1.83 11.54
CA SER A 84 -3.97 -1.48 12.84
C SER A 84 -4.02 0.03 13.13
N GLU A 85 -3.86 0.87 12.11
CA GLU A 85 -3.67 2.32 12.32
C GLU A 85 -4.82 3.14 11.76
N LEU A 86 -5.19 2.92 10.50
CA LEU A 86 -6.17 3.75 9.81
C LEU A 86 -7.62 3.46 10.25
N LYS A 87 -8.02 2.18 10.23
CA LYS A 87 -9.41 1.77 10.55
C LYS A 87 -9.83 2.12 11.98
N PRO A 88 -9.00 1.92 13.03
CA PRO A 88 -9.36 2.29 14.40
C PRO A 88 -9.44 3.81 14.58
N LYS A 89 -8.48 4.57 14.03
CA LYS A 89 -8.47 6.05 14.10
C LYS A 89 -9.72 6.68 13.50
N TYR A 90 -10.31 6.07 12.47
CA TYR A 90 -11.56 6.53 11.87
C TYR A 90 -12.81 6.13 12.66
N LYS A 91 -12.79 5.01 13.38
CA LYS A 91 -13.91 4.61 14.25
C LYS A 91 -14.04 5.48 15.51
N LEU A 92 -12.97 6.17 15.88
CA LEU A 92 -12.90 7.04 17.06
C LEU A 92 -13.19 8.53 16.74
N LYS A 93 -13.44 8.85 15.46
CA LYS A 93 -13.90 10.17 14.99
C LYS A 93 -15.34 10.09 14.54
#